data_AF-A0A9E3I4L7-F1
#
_entry.id   AF-A0A9E3I4L7-F1
#
_cell.length_a   1.000
_cell.length_b   1.000
_cell.length_c   1.000
_cell.angle_alpha   90.00
_cell.angle_beta   90.00
_cell.angle_gamma   90.00
#
_symmetry.space_group_name_H-M   'P 1'
#
loop_
_entity.id
_entity.type
_entity.pdbx_description
1 polymer ?
#
loop_
_entity_poly.entity_id
_entity_poly.type
_entity_poly.pdbx_seq_one_letter_code
_entity_poly.pdbx_strand_id
1 'polypeptide(L)'
;MKIVGEADMTNHSRLKLIHLAGTAWFILCVGYIMVFTLRQAGFQWWIIFSLSGHSTLLVFLLVSLYSFALFRGADRSQKIEAEHPLTSTNYYTFFYITIPFLGGFAGCLGMIGVSTVKQFLLGIALGTLGATFLAWVIVDPVAALLEMLLPAASRKHRAERLIQAQADREKKQKDRERLLSEVLAKEESDRLGWQEALQPQAEKLAGLLTTNRANFRQAELEAVDMGVKAWQIGGLGCMRQLRDMAIDLCRQKNQNKAIVDYVASWWDGIGSWRTPSLQEMINL
;
A
#
# COMPACT_ATOMS: atom_id res chain seq x y z
N MET A 1 -19.58 5.17 28.16
CA MET A 1 -19.55 4.96 26.69
C MET A 1 -18.13 4.85 26.12
N LYS A 2 -17.13 4.41 26.90
CA LYS A 2 -15.72 4.25 26.46
C LYS A 2 -15.27 2.78 26.34
N ILE A 3 -16.04 1.85 26.91
CA ILE A 3 -15.71 0.41 27.01
C ILE A 3 -16.08 -0.37 25.73
N VAL A 4 -17.03 0.16 24.93
CA VAL A 4 -17.46 -0.49 23.69
C VAL A 4 -16.44 -0.31 22.55
N GLY A 5 -15.67 0.79 22.54
CA GLY A 5 -14.69 1.06 21.48
C GLY A 5 -13.40 0.23 21.56
N GLU A 6 -13.01 -0.21 22.75
CA GLU A 6 -11.75 -0.95 22.96
C GLU A 6 -11.90 -2.45 22.64
N ALA A 7 -13.08 -3.01 22.90
CA ALA A 7 -13.44 -4.37 22.51
C ALA A 7 -13.55 -4.54 20.98
N ASP A 8 -14.01 -3.49 20.28
CA ASP A 8 -14.19 -3.54 18.82
C ASP A 8 -12.84 -3.47 18.07
N MET A 9 -11.92 -2.61 18.53
CA MET A 9 -10.56 -2.52 17.96
C MET A 9 -9.73 -3.80 18.11
N THR A 10 -9.87 -4.51 19.24
CA THR A 10 -9.12 -5.74 19.51
C THR A 10 -9.60 -6.92 18.69
N ASN A 11 -10.92 -7.05 18.51
CA ASN A 11 -11.51 -8.10 17.67
C ASN A 11 -11.15 -7.94 16.20
N HIS A 12 -11.19 -6.72 15.67
CA HIS A 12 -10.81 -6.45 14.29
C HIS A 12 -9.31 -6.76 14.02
N SER A 13 -8.45 -6.47 14.99
CA SER A 13 -7.01 -6.78 14.89
C SER A 13 -6.73 -8.29 14.93
N ARG A 14 -7.47 -9.05 15.76
CA ARG A 14 -7.39 -10.52 15.80
C ARG A 14 -7.88 -11.15 14.50
N LEU A 15 -9.01 -10.70 13.96
CA LEU A 15 -9.53 -11.17 12.67
C LEU A 15 -8.53 -10.94 11.54
N LYS A 16 -7.85 -9.79 11.51
CA LYS A 16 -6.78 -9.52 10.54
C LYS A 16 -5.61 -10.50 10.68
N LEU A 17 -5.20 -10.81 11.91
CA LEU A 17 -4.11 -11.75 12.15
C LEU A 17 -4.48 -13.16 11.68
N ILE A 18 -5.68 -13.63 12.01
CA ILE A 18 -6.16 -14.96 11.58
C ILE A 18 -6.29 -14.99 10.05
N HIS A 19 -6.79 -13.92 9.43
CA HIS A 19 -6.86 -13.79 7.97
C HIS A 19 -5.48 -13.85 7.31
N LEU A 20 -4.49 -13.14 7.87
CA LEU A 20 -3.12 -13.17 7.38
C LEU A 20 -2.53 -14.58 7.51
N ALA A 21 -2.71 -15.22 8.67
CA ALA A 21 -2.25 -16.59 8.92
C ALA A 21 -2.92 -17.60 7.96
N GLY A 22 -4.23 -17.50 7.76
CA GLY A 22 -4.97 -18.37 6.83
C GLY A 22 -4.56 -18.16 5.38
N THR A 23 -4.26 -16.92 4.99
CA THR A 23 -3.74 -16.59 3.66
C THR A 23 -2.34 -17.14 3.45
N ALA A 24 -1.44 -16.96 4.43
CA ALA A 24 -0.10 -17.52 4.38
C ALA A 24 -0.14 -19.06 4.31
N TRP A 25 -0.99 -19.70 5.13
CA TRP A 25 -1.21 -21.13 5.11
C TRP A 25 -1.69 -21.63 3.74
N PHE A 26 -2.70 -20.99 3.17
CA PHE A 26 -3.21 -21.32 1.83
C PHE A 26 -2.11 -21.21 0.76
N ILE A 27 -1.33 -20.12 0.75
CA ILE A 27 -0.23 -19.93 -0.19
C ILE A 27 0.83 -21.03 -0.03
N LEU A 28 1.16 -21.42 1.20
CA LEU A 28 2.08 -22.52 1.46
C LEU A 28 1.55 -23.86 0.93
N CYS A 29 0.26 -24.16 1.11
CA CYS A 29 -0.37 -25.36 0.55
C CYS A 29 -0.34 -25.37 -0.99
N VAL A 30 -0.70 -24.26 -1.62
CA VAL A 30 -0.64 -24.08 -3.08
C VAL A 30 0.79 -24.24 -3.60
N GLY A 31 1.76 -23.58 -2.96
CA GLY A 31 3.17 -23.69 -3.29
C GLY A 31 3.72 -25.11 -3.11
N TYR A 32 3.32 -25.81 -2.04
CA TYR A 32 3.68 -27.21 -1.83
C TYR A 32 3.15 -28.12 -2.93
N ILE A 33 1.87 -28.00 -3.31
CA ILE A 33 1.27 -28.75 -4.41
C ILE A 33 2.02 -28.47 -5.71
N MET A 34 2.31 -27.19 -6.00
CA MET A 34 3.04 -26.80 -7.20
C MET A 34 4.45 -27.42 -7.24
N VAL A 35 5.23 -27.33 -6.16
CA VAL A 35 6.57 -27.92 -6.10
C VAL A 35 6.50 -29.46 -6.19
N PHE A 36 5.51 -30.06 -5.55
CA PHE A 36 5.31 -31.51 -5.57
C PHE A 36 4.99 -32.02 -6.98
N THR A 37 4.05 -31.38 -7.69
CA THR A 37 3.69 -31.73 -9.07
C THR A 37 4.86 -31.47 -10.02
N LEU A 38 5.61 -30.37 -9.83
CA LEU A 38 6.83 -30.08 -10.60
C LEU A 38 7.90 -31.15 -10.43
N ARG A 39 8.11 -31.64 -9.21
CA ARG A 39 9.06 -32.73 -8.95
C ARG A 39 8.61 -34.06 -9.55
N GLN A 40 7.31 -34.36 -9.51
CA GLN A 40 6.77 -35.58 -10.11
C GLN A 40 6.83 -35.56 -11.65
N ALA A 41 6.63 -34.39 -12.26
CA ALA A 41 6.69 -34.22 -13.71
C ALA A 41 8.12 -34.25 -14.30
N GLY A 42 9.15 -34.33 -13.45
CA GLY A 42 10.53 -34.62 -13.86
C GLY A 42 11.05 -33.70 -14.97
N PHE A 43 11.07 -32.37 -14.77
CA PHE A 43 11.63 -31.35 -15.68
C PHE A 43 11.17 -31.37 -17.16
N GLN A 44 10.31 -32.29 -17.58
CA GLN A 44 9.73 -32.37 -18.93
C GLN A 44 8.46 -31.50 -19.03
N TRP A 45 8.63 -30.21 -18.77
CA TRP A 45 7.57 -29.20 -18.75
C TRP A 45 6.71 -29.17 -20.04
N TRP A 46 7.29 -29.60 -21.16
CA TRP A 46 6.63 -29.60 -22.47
C TRP A 46 5.49 -30.62 -22.59
N ILE A 47 5.42 -31.65 -21.73
CA ILE A 47 4.40 -32.72 -21.83
C ILE A 47 3.16 -32.42 -20.95
N ILE A 48 3.24 -31.46 -20.02
CA ILE A 48 2.14 -31.10 -19.11
C ILE A 48 0.92 -30.52 -19.87
N PHE A 49 1.11 -30.05 -21.11
CA PHE A 49 0.01 -29.63 -22.00
C PHE A 49 -0.72 -30.78 -22.71
N SER A 50 -0.19 -32.01 -22.69
CA SER A 50 -0.93 -33.18 -23.17
C SER A 50 -1.80 -33.75 -22.05
N LEU A 51 -3.07 -33.34 -22.02
CA LEU A 51 -4.26 -34.06 -21.57
C LEU A 51 -4.08 -35.18 -20.52
N SER A 52 -3.31 -34.96 -19.46
CA SER A 52 -3.14 -35.89 -18.33
C SER A 52 -3.63 -35.23 -17.05
N GLY A 53 -4.06 -36.01 -16.06
CA GLY A 53 -4.71 -35.52 -14.83
C GLY A 53 -3.94 -34.48 -14.01
N HIS A 54 -2.67 -34.23 -14.33
CA HIS A 54 -1.86 -33.15 -13.74
C HIS A 54 -2.26 -31.77 -14.29
N SER A 55 -2.74 -31.70 -15.53
CA SER A 55 -3.28 -30.47 -16.15
C SER A 55 -4.55 -30.02 -15.42
N THR A 56 -5.41 -30.94 -14.99
CA THR A 56 -6.61 -30.64 -14.21
C THR A 56 -6.29 -29.96 -12.88
N LEU A 57 -5.26 -30.43 -12.16
CA LEU A 57 -4.81 -29.79 -10.91
C LEU A 57 -4.26 -28.38 -11.16
N LEU A 58 -3.53 -28.18 -12.25
CA LEU A 58 -2.95 -26.89 -12.61
C LEU A 58 -4.05 -25.89 -13.05
N VAL A 59 -5.03 -26.34 -13.83
CA VAL A 59 -6.23 -25.57 -14.18
C VAL A 59 -7.03 -25.24 -12.92
N PHE A 60 -7.25 -26.19 -12.03
CA PHE A 60 -7.97 -25.95 -10.78
C PHE A 60 -7.24 -24.94 -9.89
N LEU A 61 -5.91 -25.03 -9.81
CA LEU A 61 -5.06 -24.10 -9.08
C LEU A 61 -5.10 -22.69 -9.70
N LEU A 62 -5.04 -22.59 -11.03
CA LEU A 62 -5.16 -21.32 -11.75
C LEU A 62 -6.55 -20.71 -11.60
N VAL A 63 -7.62 -21.50 -11.71
CA VAL A 63 -9.00 -21.05 -11.45
C VAL A 63 -9.14 -20.61 -10.00
N SER A 64 -8.58 -21.36 -9.04
CA SER A 64 -8.61 -20.98 -7.63
C SER A 64 -7.86 -19.68 -7.37
N LEU A 65 -6.67 -19.48 -7.96
CA LEU A 65 -5.90 -18.24 -7.86
C LEU A 65 -6.60 -17.07 -8.56
N TYR A 66 -7.23 -17.32 -9.71
CA TYR A 66 -7.96 -16.32 -10.46
C TYR A 66 -9.22 -15.86 -9.73
N SER A 67 -10.02 -16.80 -9.23
CA SER A 67 -11.15 -16.50 -8.34
C SER A 67 -10.67 -15.80 -7.07
N PHE A 68 -9.55 -16.25 -6.49
CA PHE A 68 -8.92 -15.57 -5.36
C PHE A 68 -8.63 -14.10 -5.64
N ALA A 69 -7.99 -13.80 -6.76
CA ALA A 69 -7.64 -12.44 -7.16
C ALA A 69 -8.88 -11.59 -7.47
N LEU A 70 -9.89 -12.14 -8.16
CA LEU A 70 -11.11 -11.42 -8.52
C LEU A 70 -11.96 -11.09 -7.30
N PHE A 71 -12.28 -12.06 -6.45
CA PHE A 71 -13.17 -11.83 -5.31
C PHE A 71 -12.48 -11.04 -4.19
N ARG A 72 -11.20 -11.31 -3.86
CA ARG A 72 -10.48 -10.45 -2.89
C ARG A 72 -10.09 -9.08 -3.43
N GLY A 73 -9.88 -8.95 -4.74
CA GLY A 73 -9.61 -7.67 -5.39
C GLY A 73 -10.83 -6.75 -5.38
N ALA A 74 -12.03 -7.30 -5.57
CA ALA A 74 -13.29 -6.57 -5.53
C ALA A 74 -13.78 -6.26 -4.10
N ASP A 75 -13.41 -7.08 -3.11
CA ASP A 75 -13.89 -6.98 -1.71
C ASP A 75 -13.38 -5.78 -0.91
N ARG A 76 -12.36 -5.07 -1.40
CA ARG A 76 -11.79 -3.92 -0.66
C ARG A 76 -12.64 -2.66 -0.71
N SER A 77 -13.73 -2.64 -1.47
CA SER A 77 -14.67 -1.54 -1.37
C SER A 77 -15.60 -1.80 -0.18
N GLN A 78 -15.69 -0.84 0.75
CA GLN A 78 -16.70 -0.76 1.82
C GLN A 78 -18.16 -0.72 1.30
N LYS A 79 -18.37 -1.10 0.03
CA LYS A 79 -19.62 -1.12 -0.70
C LYS A 79 -20.41 -2.41 -0.40
N ILE A 80 -19.72 -3.52 -0.11
CA ILE A 80 -20.34 -4.86 0.08
C ILE A 80 -20.98 -4.99 1.46
N GLU A 81 -20.40 -4.38 2.50
CA GLU A 81 -20.87 -4.52 3.89
C GLU A 81 -22.31 -3.97 4.10
N ALA A 82 -22.69 -2.95 3.31
CA ALA A 82 -24.03 -2.37 3.30
C ALA A 82 -24.99 -3.09 2.33
N GLU A 83 -24.49 -3.80 1.32
CA GLU A 83 -25.29 -4.43 0.28
C GLU A 83 -25.69 -5.89 0.60
N HIS A 84 -24.90 -6.59 1.43
CA HIS A 84 -25.03 -8.03 1.69
C HIS A 84 -24.99 -8.36 3.19
N PRO A 85 -26.15 -8.36 3.89
CA PRO A 85 -26.22 -8.47 5.35
C PRO A 85 -25.90 -9.86 5.91
N LEU A 86 -25.90 -10.94 5.11
CA LEU A 86 -25.46 -12.25 5.58
C LEU A 86 -23.94 -12.39 5.42
N THR A 87 -23.39 -11.95 4.28
CA THR A 87 -21.94 -12.03 4.05
C THR A 87 -21.14 -11.00 4.84
N SER A 88 -21.77 -9.91 5.30
CA SER A 88 -21.16 -8.92 6.19
C SER A 88 -21.22 -9.25 7.68
N THR A 89 -21.82 -10.38 8.07
CA THR A 89 -21.82 -10.79 9.47
C THR A 89 -20.43 -11.24 9.92
N ASN A 90 -20.10 -10.95 11.18
CA ASN A 90 -18.87 -11.44 11.83
C ASN A 90 -18.77 -12.97 11.78
N TYR A 91 -19.89 -13.69 11.80
CA TYR A 91 -19.92 -15.15 11.69
C TYR A 91 -19.52 -15.64 10.30
N TYR A 92 -20.04 -15.02 9.24
CA TYR A 92 -19.67 -15.35 7.87
C TYR A 92 -18.19 -15.04 7.61
N THR A 93 -17.74 -13.87 8.05
CA THR A 93 -16.35 -13.45 7.96
C THR A 93 -15.42 -14.43 8.68
N PHE A 94 -15.77 -14.83 9.90
CA PHE A 94 -14.99 -15.79 10.67
C PHE A 94 -14.96 -17.17 10.00
N PHE A 95 -16.10 -17.65 9.50
CA PHE A 95 -16.19 -18.90 8.74
C PHE A 95 -15.26 -18.86 7.51
N TYR A 96 -15.32 -17.79 6.73
CA TYR A 96 -14.47 -17.61 5.56
C TYR A 96 -12.98 -17.56 5.88
N ILE A 97 -12.61 -16.87 6.96
CA ILE A 97 -11.22 -16.77 7.40
C ILE A 97 -10.69 -18.13 7.89
N THR A 98 -11.54 -18.95 8.50
CA THR A 98 -11.15 -20.23 9.08
C THR A 98 -11.20 -21.41 8.11
N ILE A 99 -11.84 -21.25 6.95
CA ILE A 99 -12.01 -22.32 5.97
C ILE A 99 -10.69 -23.00 5.51
N PRO A 100 -9.54 -22.29 5.31
CA PRO A 100 -8.31 -22.96 4.90
C PRO A 100 -7.78 -23.92 5.98
N PHE A 101 -7.95 -23.56 7.25
CA PHE A 101 -7.57 -24.38 8.40
C PHE A 101 -8.50 -25.57 8.57
N LEU A 102 -9.82 -25.36 8.43
CA LEU A 102 -10.81 -26.44 8.45
C LEU A 102 -10.56 -27.45 7.33
N GLY A 103 -10.23 -26.97 6.13
CA GLY A 103 -9.83 -27.82 5.02
C GLY A 103 -8.56 -28.62 5.29
N GLY A 104 -7.55 -27.98 5.89
CA GLY A 104 -6.30 -28.66 6.28
C GLY A 104 -6.55 -29.74 7.32
N PHE A 105 -7.41 -29.45 8.30
CA PHE A 105 -7.83 -30.41 9.32
C PHE A 105 -8.62 -31.58 8.73
N ALA A 106 -9.56 -31.31 7.82
CA ALA A 106 -10.28 -32.36 7.09
C ALA A 106 -9.31 -33.23 6.28
N GLY A 107 -8.30 -32.61 5.65
CA GLY A 107 -7.19 -33.32 5.00
C GLY A 107 -6.40 -34.21 5.96
N CYS A 108 -6.06 -33.72 7.16
CA CYS A 108 -5.40 -34.54 8.19
C CYS A 108 -6.22 -35.79 8.54
N LEU A 109 -7.53 -35.62 8.77
CA LEU A 109 -8.43 -36.74 9.10
C LEU A 109 -8.56 -37.73 7.94
N GLY A 110 -8.65 -37.24 6.71
CA GLY A 110 -8.71 -38.09 5.51
C GLY A 110 -7.45 -38.90 5.25
N MET A 111 -6.32 -38.51 5.84
CA MET A 111 -5.01 -39.18 5.67
C MET A 111 -4.63 -40.10 6.85
N ILE A 112 -5.55 -40.35 7.79
CA ILE A 112 -5.33 -41.32 8.87
C ILE A 112 -5.00 -42.70 8.25
N GLY A 113 -3.89 -43.29 8.71
CA GLY A 113 -3.41 -44.59 8.22
C GLY A 113 -2.38 -44.52 7.08
N VAL A 114 -2.08 -43.33 6.55
CA VAL A 114 -1.03 -43.17 5.54
C VAL A 114 0.34 -43.05 6.21
N SER A 115 1.24 -43.97 5.87
CA SER A 115 2.58 -44.08 6.48
C SER A 115 3.62 -43.13 5.88
N THR A 116 3.35 -42.55 4.71
CA THR A 116 4.31 -41.71 4.00
C THR A 116 4.04 -40.22 4.25
N VAL A 117 5.00 -39.54 4.87
CA VAL A 117 4.93 -38.09 5.20
C VAL A 117 4.58 -37.24 3.96
N LYS A 118 5.15 -37.54 2.80
CA LYS A 118 4.88 -36.79 1.55
C LYS A 118 3.40 -36.86 1.14
N GLN A 119 2.79 -38.04 1.24
CA GLN A 119 1.39 -38.24 0.91
C GLN A 119 0.50 -37.56 1.96
N PHE A 120 0.84 -37.71 3.25
CA PHE A 120 0.14 -37.04 4.34
C PHE A 120 0.07 -35.52 4.15
N LEU A 121 1.23 -34.87 3.88
CA LEU A 121 1.29 -33.43 3.60
C LEU A 121 0.52 -33.04 2.33
N LEU A 122 0.52 -33.88 1.29
CA LEU A 122 -0.27 -33.64 0.08
C LEU A 122 -1.77 -33.67 0.38
N GLY A 123 -2.24 -34.61 1.20
CA GLY A 123 -3.64 -34.68 1.60
C GLY A 123 -4.10 -33.47 2.41
N ILE A 124 -3.24 -32.94 3.30
CA ILE A 124 -3.49 -31.67 4.00
C ILE A 124 -3.63 -30.52 2.99
N ALA A 125 -2.68 -30.40 2.06
CA ALA A 125 -2.68 -29.31 1.09
C ALA A 125 -3.91 -29.37 0.15
N LEU A 126 -4.28 -30.59 -0.29
CA LEU A 126 -5.48 -30.82 -1.10
C LEU A 126 -6.77 -30.55 -0.30
N GLY A 127 -6.81 -30.91 0.98
CA GLY A 127 -7.94 -30.59 1.86
C GLY A 127 -8.14 -29.09 2.04
N THR A 128 -7.06 -28.35 2.30
CA THR A 128 -7.09 -26.87 2.37
C THR A 128 -7.60 -26.27 1.07
N LEU A 129 -7.04 -26.67 -0.08
CA LEU A 129 -7.41 -26.15 -1.39
C LEU A 129 -8.85 -26.50 -1.78
N GLY A 130 -9.27 -27.75 -1.56
CA GLY A 130 -10.62 -28.21 -1.83
C GLY A 130 -11.68 -27.49 -0.99
N ALA A 131 -11.44 -27.31 0.32
CA ALA A 131 -12.38 -26.60 1.18
C ALA A 131 -12.48 -25.12 0.83
N THR A 132 -11.36 -24.46 0.53
CA THR A 132 -11.39 -23.06 0.06
C THR A 132 -12.16 -22.94 -1.25
N PHE A 133 -11.93 -23.82 -2.22
CA PHE A 133 -12.67 -23.80 -3.48
C PHE A 133 -14.16 -24.03 -3.27
N LEU A 134 -14.54 -25.00 -2.43
CA LEU A 134 -15.93 -25.31 -2.14
C LEU A 134 -16.66 -24.10 -1.53
N ALA A 135 -16.05 -23.42 -0.57
CA ALA A 135 -16.61 -22.21 -0.01
C ALA A 135 -16.84 -21.16 -1.11
N TRP A 136 -15.84 -20.91 -1.94
CA TRP A 136 -15.89 -19.81 -2.91
C TRP A 136 -16.81 -20.09 -4.10
N VAL A 137 -16.89 -21.36 -4.54
CA VAL A 137 -17.65 -21.73 -5.74
C VAL A 137 -19.08 -22.15 -5.40
N ILE A 138 -19.33 -22.66 -4.20
CA ILE A 138 -20.66 -23.13 -3.81
C ILE A 138 -21.26 -22.25 -2.72
N VAL A 139 -20.54 -22.00 -1.63
CA VAL A 139 -21.11 -21.27 -0.48
C VAL A 139 -21.38 -19.81 -0.82
N ASP A 140 -20.47 -19.10 -1.49
CA ASP A 140 -20.68 -17.70 -1.89
C ASP A 140 -21.92 -17.52 -2.79
N PRO A 141 -22.09 -18.24 -3.92
CA PRO A 141 -23.29 -18.09 -4.74
C PRO A 141 -24.57 -18.49 -4.02
N VAL A 142 -24.54 -19.54 -3.19
CA VAL A 142 -25.71 -19.95 -2.40
C VAL A 142 -26.07 -18.90 -1.36
N ALA A 143 -25.10 -18.31 -0.66
CA ALA A 143 -25.34 -17.22 0.27
C ALA A 143 -25.95 -16.00 -0.44
N ALA A 144 -25.42 -15.63 -1.61
CA ALA A 144 -25.97 -14.55 -2.42
C ALA A 144 -27.42 -14.84 -2.88
N LEU A 145 -27.71 -16.08 -3.29
CA LEU A 145 -29.06 -16.48 -3.67
C LEU A 145 -30.03 -16.47 -2.48
N LEU A 146 -29.59 -16.95 -1.31
CA LEU A 146 -30.38 -16.88 -0.08
C LEU A 146 -30.68 -15.43 0.32
N GLU A 147 -29.73 -14.52 0.16
CA GLU A 147 -29.96 -13.09 0.37
C GLU A 147 -31.02 -12.52 -0.59
N MET A 148 -31.03 -12.94 -1.85
CA MET A 148 -32.04 -12.52 -2.83
C MET A 148 -33.44 -13.07 -2.52
N LEU A 149 -33.53 -14.22 -1.86
CA LEU A 149 -34.78 -14.89 -1.50
C LEU A 149 -35.39 -14.38 -0.17
N LEU A 150 -34.65 -13.60 0.62
CA LEU A 150 -35.17 -13.04 1.87
C LEU A 150 -36.27 -11.96 1.60
N PRO A 151 -37.31 -11.88 2.46
CA PRO A 151 -38.54 -11.14 2.16
C PRO A 151 -38.37 -9.63 1.94
N ALA A 152 -39.32 -9.03 1.19
CA ALA A 152 -39.35 -7.62 0.77
C ALA A 152 -39.21 -6.58 1.91
N ALA A 153 -39.50 -6.94 3.16
CA ALA A 153 -39.27 -6.08 4.34
C ALA A 153 -37.77 -5.73 4.54
N SER A 154 -36.84 -6.60 4.16
CA SER A 154 -35.40 -6.35 4.20
C SER A 154 -34.95 -5.30 3.17
N ARG A 155 -35.69 -5.13 2.05
CA ARG A 155 -35.34 -4.17 1.00
C ARG A 155 -35.51 -2.72 1.43
N LYS A 156 -36.50 -2.42 2.29
CA LYS A 156 -36.71 -1.06 2.83
C LYS A 156 -35.54 -0.62 3.71
N HIS A 157 -35.07 -1.51 4.58
CA HIS A 157 -33.88 -1.28 5.39
C HIS A 157 -32.58 -1.29 4.58
N ARG A 158 -32.53 -1.95 3.40
CA ARG A 158 -31.41 -1.83 2.45
C ARG A 158 -31.36 -0.44 1.83
N ALA A 159 -32.48 0.09 1.35
CA ALA A 159 -32.53 1.43 0.76
C ALA A 159 -32.12 2.51 1.78
N GLU A 160 -32.62 2.42 3.01
CA GLU A 160 -32.28 3.34 4.09
C GLU A 160 -30.78 3.29 4.46
N ARG A 161 -30.20 2.09 4.55
CA ARG A 161 -28.76 1.92 4.79
C ARG A 161 -27.90 2.46 3.64
N LEU A 162 -28.35 2.31 2.39
CA LEU A 162 -27.64 2.87 1.24
C LEU A 162 -27.63 4.40 1.28
N ILE A 163 -28.75 5.03 1.65
CA ILE A 163 -28.84 6.49 1.80
C ILE A 163 -27.93 6.96 2.95
N GLN A 164 -27.95 6.28 4.09
CA GLN A 164 -27.08 6.61 5.21
C GLN A 164 -25.59 6.47 4.85
N ALA A 165 -25.22 5.39 4.16
CA ALA A 165 -23.85 5.18 3.70
C ALA A 165 -23.41 6.24 2.66
N GLN A 166 -24.33 6.72 1.80
CA GLN A 166 -24.05 7.83 0.89
C GLN A 166 -23.86 9.14 1.66
N ALA A 167 -24.73 9.45 2.62
CA ALA A 167 -24.60 10.65 3.45
C ALA A 167 -23.28 10.68 4.25
N ASP A 168 -22.88 9.54 4.82
CA ASP A 168 -21.61 9.42 5.54
C ASP A 168 -20.40 9.61 4.61
N ARG A 169 -20.49 9.19 3.35
CA ARG A 169 -19.44 9.41 2.34
C ARG A 169 -19.30 10.88 1.99
N GLU A 170 -20.41 11.54 1.70
CA GLU A 170 -20.41 12.98 1.41
C GLU A 170 -19.86 13.77 2.59
N LYS A 171 -20.21 13.39 3.82
CA LYS A 171 -19.66 14.01 5.03
C LYS A 171 -18.15 13.83 5.13
N LYS A 172 -17.65 12.59 4.98
CA LYS A 172 -16.19 12.32 5.00
C LYS A 172 -15.44 13.03 3.88
N GLN A 173 -16.04 13.16 2.70
CA GLN A 173 -15.45 13.88 1.59
C GLN A 173 -15.36 15.38 1.90
N LYS A 174 -16.45 15.98 2.40
CA LYS A 174 -16.46 17.39 2.83
C LYS A 174 -15.47 17.66 3.96
N ASP A 175 -15.38 16.76 4.94
CA ASP A 175 -14.42 16.87 6.05
C ASP A 175 -12.97 16.80 5.53
N ARG A 176 -12.69 15.92 4.57
CA ARG A 176 -11.36 15.82 3.94
C ARG A 176 -11.02 17.07 3.12
N GLU A 177 -11.97 17.56 2.32
CA GLU A 177 -11.79 18.80 1.54
C GLU A 177 -11.54 20.00 2.45
N ARG A 178 -12.28 20.10 3.56
CA ARG A 178 -12.07 21.12 4.59
C ARG A 178 -10.68 21.03 5.21
N LEU A 179 -10.25 19.85 5.66
CA LEU A 179 -8.92 19.65 6.23
C LEU A 179 -7.81 19.99 5.23
N LEU A 180 -7.98 19.63 3.96
CA LEU A 180 -7.04 20.00 2.90
C LEU A 180 -6.98 21.52 2.73
N SER A 181 -8.12 22.22 2.71
CA SER A 181 -8.14 23.68 2.62
C SER A 181 -7.49 24.36 3.82
N GLU A 182 -7.68 23.82 5.03
CA GLU A 182 -7.07 24.35 6.25
C GLU A 182 -5.54 24.15 6.26
N VAL A 183 -5.07 22.98 5.81
CA VAL A 183 -3.63 22.70 5.67
C VAL A 183 -3.00 23.58 4.61
N LEU A 184 -3.63 23.74 3.43
CA LEU A 184 -3.11 24.59 2.36
C LEU A 184 -3.06 26.07 2.77
N ALA A 185 -4.10 26.57 3.44
CA ALA A 185 -4.11 27.95 3.93
C ALA A 185 -3.01 28.21 4.96
N LYS A 186 -2.77 27.22 5.85
CA LYS A 186 -1.69 27.29 6.83
C LYS A 186 -0.32 27.24 6.16
N GLU A 187 -0.12 26.32 5.22
CA GLU A 187 1.14 26.18 4.47
C GLU A 187 1.47 27.47 3.70
N GLU A 188 0.47 28.12 3.09
CA GLU A 188 0.67 29.40 2.41
C GLU A 188 1.05 30.52 3.38
N SER A 189 0.42 30.59 4.56
CA SER A 189 0.79 31.55 5.61
C SER A 189 2.21 31.31 6.13
N ASP A 190 2.58 30.06 6.35
CA ASP A 190 3.91 29.67 6.79
C ASP A 190 4.95 30.02 5.71
N ARG A 191 4.63 29.79 4.44
CA ARG A 191 5.47 30.13 3.28
C ARG A 191 5.76 31.63 3.19
N LEU A 192 4.77 32.49 3.45
CA LEU A 192 4.96 33.94 3.49
C LEU A 192 5.90 34.34 4.64
N GLY A 193 5.70 33.79 5.84
CA GLY A 193 6.59 34.05 6.98
C GLY A 193 8.02 33.57 6.75
N TRP A 194 8.19 32.41 6.09
CA TRP A 194 9.48 31.89 5.68
C TRP A 194 10.13 32.76 4.62
N GLN A 195 9.38 33.27 3.64
CA GLN A 195 9.90 34.16 2.62
C GLN A 195 10.50 35.41 3.25
N GLU A 196 9.78 36.07 4.16
CA GLU A 196 10.27 37.26 4.87
C GLU A 196 11.52 36.96 5.71
N ALA A 197 11.53 35.85 6.45
CA ALA A 197 12.65 35.48 7.32
C ALA A 197 13.92 35.05 6.55
N LEU A 198 13.75 34.40 5.40
CA LEU A 198 14.84 33.82 4.62
C LEU A 198 15.36 34.76 3.53
N GLN A 199 14.60 35.79 3.13
CA GLN A 199 15.01 36.75 2.10
C GLN A 199 16.44 37.30 2.26
N PRO A 200 16.88 37.79 3.44
CA PRO A 200 18.25 38.29 3.57
C PRO A 200 19.31 37.20 3.35
N GLN A 201 19.00 35.95 3.73
CA GLN A 201 19.89 34.81 3.51
C GLN A 201 19.90 34.40 2.03
N ALA A 202 18.74 34.45 1.36
CA ALA A 202 18.61 34.17 -0.07
C ALA A 202 19.40 35.18 -0.91
N GLU A 203 19.33 36.46 -0.57
CA GLU A 203 20.10 37.52 -1.24
C GLU A 203 21.61 37.37 -1.05
N LYS A 204 22.03 37.02 0.17
CA LYS A 204 23.45 36.76 0.48
C LYS A 204 23.95 35.52 -0.25
N LEU A 205 23.17 34.43 -0.26
CA LEU A 205 23.49 33.21 -1.00
C LEU A 205 23.56 33.47 -2.50
N ALA A 206 22.62 34.22 -3.07
CA ALA A 206 22.67 34.66 -4.47
C ALA A 206 23.93 35.49 -4.76
N GLY A 207 24.34 36.37 -3.83
CA GLY A 207 25.59 37.13 -3.95
C GLY A 207 26.83 36.23 -4.02
N LEU A 208 26.92 35.24 -3.12
CA LEU A 208 28.02 34.27 -3.11
C LEU A 208 28.12 33.48 -4.42
N LEU A 209 26.97 33.10 -5.00
CA LEU A 209 26.91 32.37 -6.27
C LEU A 209 27.35 33.19 -7.49
N THR A 210 27.28 34.52 -7.40
CA THR A 210 27.69 35.43 -8.47
C THR A 210 29.13 35.94 -8.35
N THR A 211 29.80 35.70 -7.21
CA THR A 211 31.14 36.25 -6.94
C THR A 211 32.24 35.34 -7.52
N ASN A 212 33.29 35.94 -8.10
CA ASN A 212 34.31 35.24 -8.88
C ASN A 212 35.21 34.30 -8.05
N ARG A 213 35.73 33.25 -8.71
CA ARG A 213 36.26 31.95 -8.24
C ARG A 213 37.36 31.91 -7.15
N ALA A 214 37.79 33.04 -6.58
CA ALA A 214 38.98 33.08 -5.71
C ALA A 214 38.81 32.41 -4.33
N ASN A 215 37.58 32.28 -3.80
CA ASN A 215 37.33 31.81 -2.42
C ASN A 215 36.17 30.79 -2.30
N PHE A 216 36.15 29.75 -3.16
CA PHE A 216 35.08 28.74 -3.20
C PHE A 216 34.80 28.06 -1.85
N ARG A 217 35.86 27.70 -1.11
CA ARG A 217 35.74 27.02 0.20
C ARG A 217 35.07 27.88 1.27
N GLN A 218 35.28 29.20 1.24
CA GLN A 218 34.63 30.12 2.16
C GLN A 218 33.15 30.29 1.79
N ALA A 219 32.83 30.39 0.50
CA ALA A 219 31.46 30.48 0.01
C ALA A 219 30.64 29.22 0.34
N GLU A 220 31.25 28.04 0.24
CA GLU A 220 30.64 26.76 0.64
C GLU A 220 30.29 26.74 2.14
N LEU A 221 31.22 27.11 3.02
CA LEU A 221 30.97 27.17 4.47
C LEU A 221 29.86 28.14 4.84
N GLU A 222 29.80 29.31 4.19
CA GLU A 222 28.73 30.29 4.40
C GLU A 222 27.38 29.78 3.86
N ALA A 223 27.36 29.08 2.73
CA ALA A 223 26.16 28.43 2.20
C ALA A 223 25.63 27.36 3.17
N VAL A 224 26.53 26.55 3.76
CA VAL A 224 26.17 25.55 4.76
C VAL A 224 25.58 26.19 6.01
N ASP A 225 26.20 27.25 6.54
CA ASP A 225 25.68 27.98 7.70
C ASP A 225 24.27 28.56 7.44
N MET A 226 24.05 29.12 6.25
CA MET A 226 22.72 29.62 5.84
C MET A 226 21.70 28.48 5.73
N GLY A 227 22.07 27.33 5.17
CA GLY A 227 21.17 26.18 5.12
C GLY A 227 20.84 25.60 6.50
N VAL A 228 21.80 25.60 7.45
CA VAL A 228 21.54 25.20 8.84
C VAL A 228 20.57 26.16 9.53
N LYS A 229 20.72 27.46 9.32
CA LYS A 229 19.79 28.48 9.84
C LYS A 229 18.38 28.31 9.26
N ALA A 230 18.26 28.07 7.95
CA ALA A 230 16.97 27.77 7.33
C ALA A 230 16.32 26.50 7.92
N TRP A 231 17.11 25.45 8.14
CA TRP A 231 16.63 24.22 8.78
C TRP A 231 16.12 24.47 10.22
N GLN A 232 16.81 25.31 11.00
CA GLN A 232 16.37 25.65 12.36
C GLN A 232 15.04 26.43 12.38
N ILE A 233 14.73 27.18 11.33
CA ILE A 233 13.48 27.97 11.23
C ILE A 233 12.27 27.09 10.89
N GLY A 234 12.38 26.16 9.95
CA GLY A 234 11.23 25.37 9.49
C GLY A 234 11.60 24.05 8.82
N GLY A 235 12.76 23.49 9.15
CA GLY A 235 13.24 22.22 8.64
C GLY A 235 13.44 22.23 7.13
N LEU A 236 13.03 21.14 6.49
CA LEU A 236 13.25 20.91 5.06
C LEU A 236 12.51 21.92 4.16
N GLY A 237 11.34 22.42 4.59
CA GLY A 237 10.52 23.36 3.84
C GLY A 237 11.24 24.70 3.62
N CYS A 238 11.69 25.33 4.71
CA CYS A 238 12.50 26.55 4.67
C CYS A 238 13.78 26.38 3.85
N MET A 239 14.42 25.22 3.98
CA MET A 239 15.60 24.87 3.23
C MET A 239 15.33 24.90 1.71
N ARG A 240 14.30 24.21 1.23
CA ARG A 240 13.90 24.25 -0.19
C ARG A 240 13.56 25.66 -0.64
N GLN A 241 12.80 26.39 0.17
CA GLN A 241 12.40 27.75 -0.17
C GLN A 241 13.60 28.70 -0.28
N LEU A 242 14.59 28.60 0.63
CA LEU A 242 15.83 29.37 0.57
C LEU A 242 16.58 29.12 -0.76
N ARG A 243 16.69 27.85 -1.17
CA ARG A 243 17.30 27.45 -2.44
C ARG A 243 16.56 28.08 -3.62
N ASP A 244 15.24 27.92 -3.67
CA ASP A 244 14.43 28.37 -4.80
C ASP A 244 14.48 29.90 -4.91
N MET A 245 14.40 30.63 -3.79
CA MET A 245 14.56 32.09 -3.76
C MET A 245 15.95 32.54 -4.22
N ALA A 246 17.02 31.85 -3.80
CA ALA A 246 18.38 32.19 -4.23
C ALA A 246 18.57 31.96 -5.74
N ILE A 247 18.02 30.86 -6.28
CA ILE A 247 18.04 30.58 -7.73
C ILE A 247 17.27 31.66 -8.50
N ASP A 248 16.08 32.05 -8.05
CA ASP A 248 15.28 33.08 -8.69
C ASP A 248 15.97 34.45 -8.68
N LEU A 249 16.59 34.82 -7.55
CA LEU A 249 17.39 36.05 -7.43
C LEU A 249 18.63 36.02 -8.35
N CYS A 250 19.31 34.88 -8.47
CA CYS A 250 20.43 34.70 -9.40
C CYS A 250 19.98 34.86 -10.86
N ARG A 251 18.84 34.26 -11.25
CA ARG A 251 18.25 34.40 -12.59
C ARG A 251 17.85 35.84 -12.91
N GLN A 252 17.28 36.55 -11.94
CA GLN A 252 16.91 37.97 -12.12
C GLN A 252 18.14 38.86 -12.32
N LYS A 253 19.21 38.64 -11.53
CA LYS A 253 20.42 39.48 -11.58
C LYS A 253 21.29 39.20 -12.81
N ASN A 254 21.26 37.99 -13.37
CA ASN A 254 22.09 37.61 -14.51
C ASN A 254 21.22 37.12 -15.68
N GLN A 255 20.91 38.03 -16.60
CA GLN A 255 20.20 37.73 -17.87
C GLN A 255 20.99 36.82 -18.84
N ASN A 256 22.15 36.29 -18.43
CA ASN A 256 23.01 35.46 -19.26
C ASN A 256 22.75 33.97 -19.01
N LYS A 257 22.37 33.24 -20.07
CA LYS A 257 22.00 31.81 -20.12
C LYS A 257 23.08 30.81 -19.62
N ALA A 258 24.23 31.27 -19.13
CA ALA A 258 25.40 30.45 -18.84
C ALA A 258 25.77 30.39 -17.34
N ILE A 259 24.87 30.77 -16.43
CA ILE A 259 25.06 30.41 -15.01
C ILE A 259 24.73 28.94 -14.86
N VAL A 260 25.78 28.13 -14.83
CA VAL A 260 25.70 26.75 -14.35
C VAL A 260 25.12 26.81 -12.94
N ASP A 261 24.11 25.99 -12.68
CA ASP A 261 23.32 25.98 -11.45
C ASP A 261 24.17 25.41 -10.29
N TYR A 262 25.22 26.13 -9.86
CA TYR A 262 26.17 25.71 -8.82
C TYR A 262 25.47 25.31 -7.51
N VAL A 263 24.27 25.84 -7.27
CA VAL A 263 23.40 25.46 -6.14
C VAL A 263 22.97 24.00 -6.24
N ALA A 264 22.66 23.50 -7.43
CA ALA A 264 22.31 22.09 -7.63
C ALA A 264 23.52 21.16 -7.43
N SER A 265 24.75 21.68 -7.64
CA SER A 265 26.00 20.97 -7.38
C SER A 265 26.31 20.83 -5.89
N TRP A 266 25.87 21.79 -5.07
CA TRP A 266 26.06 21.77 -3.61
C TRP A 266 24.88 21.17 -2.85
N TRP A 267 23.69 21.20 -3.43
CA TRP A 267 22.47 20.87 -2.71
C TRP A 267 21.40 20.22 -3.58
N ASP A 268 20.95 19.04 -3.15
CA ASP A 268 19.91 18.26 -3.83
C ASP A 268 18.46 18.66 -3.51
N GLY A 269 18.25 19.63 -2.60
CA GLY A 269 16.92 20.05 -2.16
C GLY A 269 16.19 19.05 -1.24
N ILE A 270 16.86 17.99 -0.77
CA ILE A 270 16.32 17.02 0.21
C ILE A 270 17.13 17.03 1.51
N GLY A 271 17.92 18.08 1.73
CA GLY A 271 18.70 18.27 2.95
C GLY A 271 20.03 17.54 2.95
N SER A 272 20.46 16.98 1.80
CA SER A 272 21.81 16.43 1.67
C SER A 272 22.73 17.41 0.94
N TRP A 273 23.87 17.71 1.56
CA TRP A 273 24.93 18.50 0.94
C TRP A 273 25.75 17.58 0.04
N ARG A 274 25.87 17.96 -1.22
CA ARG A 274 26.71 17.25 -2.19
C ARG A 274 28.12 17.83 -2.14
N THR A 275 29.11 16.96 -2.02
CA THR A 275 30.50 17.32 -2.29
C THR A 275 30.67 17.33 -3.81
N PRO A 276 30.89 18.51 -4.44
CA PRO A 276 31.10 18.54 -5.89
C PRO A 276 32.33 17.71 -6.22
N SER A 277 32.20 16.82 -7.20
CA SER A 277 33.32 15.96 -7.58
C SER A 277 34.43 16.78 -8.24
N LEU A 278 35.69 16.39 -8.04
CA LEU A 278 36.86 17.04 -8.66
C LEU A 278 36.72 17.13 -10.20
N GLN A 279 35.98 16.18 -10.80
CA GLN A 279 35.70 16.11 -12.23
C GLN A 279 34.62 17.12 -12.69
N GLU A 280 33.64 17.44 -11.84
CA GLU A 280 32.73 18.58 -12.07
C GLU A 280 33.50 19.90 -11.91
N MET A 281 34.38 20.03 -10.92
CA MET A 281 35.22 21.23 -10.74
C MET A 281 36.22 21.49 -11.89
N ILE A 282 36.69 20.44 -12.58
CA ILE A 282 37.65 20.54 -13.70
C ILE A 282 36.95 20.81 -15.04
N ASN A 283 35.71 20.35 -15.23
CA ASN A 283 34.90 20.61 -16.43
C ASN A 283 34.01 21.87 -16.31
N LEU A 284 34.26 22.73 -15.30
CA LEU A 284 33.53 23.96 -14.94
C LEU A 284 34.30 25.26 -15.22
#